data_AF-A0A6L9S4H3-F1
#
_entry.id   AF-A0A6L9S4H3-F1
#
_cell.length_a   1.000
_cell.length_b   1.000
_cell.length_c   1.000
_cell.angle_alpha   90.00
_cell.angle_beta   90.00
_cell.angle_gamma   90.00
#
_symmetry.space_group_name_H-M   'P 1'
#
loop_
_entity.id
_entity.type
_entity.pdbx_description
1 polymer ?
#
loop_
_entity_poly.entity_id
_entity_poly.type
_entity_poly.pdbx_seq_one_letter_code
_entity_poly.pdbx_strand_id
1 'polypeptide(L)'
;MAKRSDPSKAWDMYAEGHAALRRWLGRIPDEHWQCASVLPGWTIADLAAHIAMVGDSIVALVEARPRVVAKSIAGYISGYAQAANTISEGTRDIAADAGQKPQEILAAVDERFERAGEHVRRLGLGDQVVEARRGPIRLGDFLLTRVIELVVHADDFARSLADLDAPVMPQGVQRTAVRTLLDVLVERAPGRTVEVRVPPHAAVQCIAGPRHTRGTPPNVVEMDATTWIRLAAGRTTWAGEVAEAHVSASGDRADLSAHLPVL
;
A
#
# COMPACT_ATOMS: atom_id res chain seq x y z
N MET A 1 10.20 -16.79 -11.72
CA MET A 1 10.83 -15.71 -10.95
C MET A 1 10.03 -14.45 -11.23
N ALA A 2 9.45 -13.81 -10.21
CA ALA A 2 8.70 -12.57 -10.40
C ALA A 2 9.57 -11.53 -11.14
N LYS A 3 8.96 -10.73 -12.01
CA LYS A 3 9.68 -9.69 -12.74
C LYS A 3 10.26 -8.71 -11.73
N ARG A 4 11.57 -8.49 -11.77
CA ARG A 4 12.24 -7.53 -10.88
C ARG A 4 11.68 -6.13 -11.11
N SER A 5 11.41 -5.43 -10.01
CA SER A 5 10.97 -4.03 -10.01
C SER A 5 12.13 -3.11 -10.36
N ASP A 6 11.91 -2.18 -11.28
CA ASP A 6 12.87 -1.13 -11.62
C ASP A 6 12.85 -0.06 -10.51
N PRO A 7 13.95 0.11 -9.73
CA PRO A 7 13.97 1.02 -8.60
C PRO A 7 13.73 2.48 -9.00
N SER A 8 14.18 2.91 -10.18
CA SER A 8 13.94 4.28 -10.66
C SER A 8 12.45 4.51 -10.85
N LYS A 9 11.76 3.58 -11.53
CA LYS A 9 10.32 3.68 -11.74
C LYS A 9 9.54 3.60 -10.43
N ALA A 10 9.97 2.74 -9.50
CA ALA A 10 9.33 2.64 -8.18
C ALA A 10 9.48 3.94 -7.38
N TRP A 11 10.66 4.58 -7.43
CA TRP A 11 10.90 5.89 -6.84
C TRP A 11 10.02 6.97 -7.48
N ASP A 12 9.95 7.01 -8.82
CA ASP A 12 9.11 7.98 -9.53
C ASP A 12 7.64 7.86 -9.13
N MET A 13 7.10 6.63 -9.04
CA MET A 13 5.73 6.39 -8.58
C MET A 13 5.51 6.81 -7.13
N TYR A 14 6.48 6.57 -6.24
CA TYR A 14 6.41 7.03 -4.86
C TYR A 14 6.42 8.56 -4.79
N ALA A 15 7.33 9.22 -5.50
CA ALA A 15 7.44 10.68 -5.52
C ALA A 15 6.19 11.35 -6.10
N GLU A 16 5.65 10.82 -7.20
CA GLU A 16 4.42 11.32 -7.83
C GLU A 16 3.21 11.17 -6.90
N GLY A 17 3.07 10.00 -6.26
CA GLY A 17 2.02 9.73 -5.31
C GLY A 17 2.12 10.60 -4.05
N HIS A 18 3.32 10.75 -3.51
CA HIS A 18 3.58 11.62 -2.36
C HIS A 18 3.18 13.05 -2.69
N ALA A 19 3.63 13.60 -3.82
CA ALA A 19 3.31 14.96 -4.22
C ALA A 19 1.79 15.18 -4.39
N ALA A 20 1.06 14.18 -4.93
CA ALA A 20 -0.40 14.25 -5.04
C ALA A 20 -1.08 14.28 -3.67
N LEU A 21 -0.72 13.37 -2.77
CA LEU A 21 -1.30 13.31 -1.44
C LEU A 21 -0.95 14.55 -0.61
N ARG A 22 0.31 15.01 -0.66
CA ARG A 22 0.77 16.21 0.04
C ARG A 22 0.04 17.48 -0.40
N ARG A 23 -0.23 17.65 -1.70
CA ARG A 23 -1.08 18.75 -2.22
C ARG A 23 -2.51 18.66 -1.70
N TRP A 24 -3.06 17.45 -1.58
CA TRP A 24 -4.38 17.25 -1.02
C TRP A 24 -4.43 17.56 0.49
N LEU A 25 -3.45 17.10 1.26
CA LEU A 25 -3.33 17.38 2.69
C LEU A 25 -3.31 18.90 2.99
N GLY A 26 -2.64 19.68 2.13
CA GLY A 26 -2.60 21.15 2.25
C GLY A 26 -3.93 21.87 1.99
N ARG A 27 -4.99 21.15 1.59
CA ARG A 27 -6.34 21.69 1.39
C ARG A 27 -7.32 21.29 2.48
N ILE A 28 -6.91 20.45 3.44
CA ILE A 28 -7.78 20.05 4.56
C ILE A 28 -7.97 21.25 5.50
N PRO A 29 -9.21 21.69 5.76
CA PRO A 29 -9.50 22.74 6.74
C PRO A 29 -9.00 22.38 8.14
N ASP A 30 -8.48 23.35 8.89
CA ASP A 30 -7.84 23.15 10.20
C ASP A 30 -8.75 22.42 11.21
N GLU A 31 -10.06 22.65 11.15
CA GLU A 31 -11.04 22.01 12.03
C GLU A 31 -11.09 20.47 11.91
N HIS A 32 -10.66 19.90 10.79
CA HIS A 32 -10.70 18.46 10.56
C HIS A 32 -9.49 17.71 11.14
N TRP A 33 -8.39 18.40 11.45
CA TRP A 33 -7.13 17.74 11.81
C TRP A 33 -7.22 16.96 13.13
N GLN A 34 -8.07 17.40 14.05
CA GLN A 34 -8.31 16.73 15.34
C GLN A 34 -9.46 15.74 15.29
N CYS A 35 -10.18 15.62 14.17
CA CYS A 35 -11.21 14.62 14.00
C CYS A 35 -10.61 13.22 14.02
N ALA A 36 -11.39 12.25 14.51
CA ALA A 36 -11.03 10.85 14.42
C ALA A 36 -10.93 10.42 12.95
N SER A 37 -9.87 9.67 12.63
CA SER A 37 -9.75 8.97 11.37
C SER A 37 -10.47 7.61 11.42
N VAL A 38 -10.57 6.95 10.28
CA VAL A 38 -11.04 5.56 10.19
C VAL A 38 -10.06 4.54 10.80
N LEU A 39 -8.84 4.95 11.15
CA LEU A 39 -7.89 4.11 11.86
C LEU A 39 -8.13 4.23 13.38
N PRO A 40 -8.41 3.13 14.10
CA PRO A 40 -8.75 3.19 15.51
C PRO A 40 -7.69 3.91 16.36
N GLY A 41 -8.14 4.94 17.08
CA GLY A 41 -7.29 5.73 17.99
C GLY A 41 -6.33 6.68 17.28
N TRP A 42 -6.52 6.96 16.00
CA TRP A 42 -5.77 7.96 15.24
C TRP A 42 -6.69 9.10 14.83
N THR A 43 -6.20 10.32 14.95
CA THR A 43 -6.77 11.53 14.35
C THR A 43 -6.32 11.68 12.89
N ILE A 44 -6.88 12.65 12.16
CA ILE A 44 -6.37 13.06 10.84
C ILE A 44 -4.91 13.55 10.95
N ALA A 45 -4.57 14.25 12.03
CA ALA A 45 -3.20 14.66 12.33
C ALA A 45 -2.25 13.47 12.48
N ASP A 46 -2.66 12.41 13.20
CA ASP A 46 -1.86 11.19 13.32
C ASP A 46 -1.68 10.50 11.95
N LEU A 47 -2.76 10.38 11.17
CA LEU A 47 -2.69 9.79 9.84
C LEU A 47 -1.79 10.61 8.88
N ALA A 48 -1.77 11.93 9.00
CA ALA A 48 -0.85 12.79 8.23
C ALA A 48 0.60 12.66 8.72
N ALA A 49 0.82 12.58 10.03
CA ALA A 49 2.14 12.31 10.62
C ALA A 49 2.71 10.95 10.18
N HIS A 50 1.85 9.96 9.96
CA HIS A 50 2.25 8.68 9.40
C HIS A 50 2.88 8.81 8.01
N ILE A 51 2.35 9.70 7.16
CA ILE A 51 2.94 9.98 5.84
C ILE A 51 4.36 10.54 5.98
N ALA A 52 4.62 11.33 7.02
CA ALA A 52 5.97 11.82 7.32
C ALA A 52 6.91 10.66 7.70
N MET A 53 6.46 9.76 8.59
CA MET A 53 7.21 8.56 9.02
C MET A 53 7.63 7.65 7.86
N VAL A 54 6.90 7.67 6.73
CA VAL A 54 7.30 6.95 5.51
C VAL A 54 8.67 7.41 5.00
N GLY A 55 8.97 8.71 5.04
CA GLY A 55 10.29 9.24 4.69
C GLY A 55 11.40 8.67 5.59
N ASP A 56 11.15 8.59 6.91
CA ASP A 56 12.08 8.00 7.88
C ASP A 56 12.34 6.51 7.61
N SER A 57 11.39 5.80 6.99
CA SER A 57 11.60 4.41 6.57
C SER A 57 12.56 4.25 5.40
N ILE A 58 12.59 5.23 4.49
CA ILE A 58 13.51 5.28 3.36
C ILE A 58 14.91 5.70 3.83
N VAL A 59 14.99 6.69 4.72
CA VAL A 59 16.27 7.14 5.31
C VAL A 59 16.95 6.04 6.12
N ALA A 60 16.17 5.14 6.72
CA ALA A 60 16.71 4.00 7.48
C ALA A 60 17.34 2.90 6.62
N LEU A 61 17.20 2.96 5.28
CA LEU A 61 17.76 1.94 4.40
C LEU A 61 19.29 2.02 4.39
N VAL A 62 19.94 0.87 4.48
CA VAL A 62 21.38 0.74 4.24
C VAL A 62 21.64 -0.37 3.23
N GLU A 63 22.76 -0.31 2.52
CA GLU A 63 23.14 -1.40 1.61
C GLU A 63 23.31 -2.70 2.40
N ALA A 64 22.71 -3.79 1.89
CA ALA A 64 22.80 -5.08 2.55
C ALA A 64 24.18 -5.70 2.40
N ARG A 65 24.52 -6.59 3.33
CA ARG A 65 25.76 -7.37 3.23
C ARG A 65 25.72 -8.19 1.94
N PRO A 66 26.88 -8.46 1.30
CA PRO A 66 26.92 -9.29 0.10
C PRO A 66 26.26 -10.66 0.32
N ARG A 67 25.55 -11.14 -0.71
CA ARG A 67 24.91 -12.48 -0.77
C ARG A 67 23.75 -12.71 0.20
N VAL A 68 23.23 -11.67 0.85
CA VAL A 68 21.98 -11.78 1.62
C VAL A 68 20.81 -12.07 0.67
N VAL A 69 19.94 -12.99 1.08
CA VAL A 69 18.72 -13.33 0.32
C VAL A 69 17.65 -12.28 0.64
N ALA A 70 17.29 -11.49 -0.36
CA ALA A 70 16.19 -10.54 -0.25
C ALA A 70 14.86 -11.26 -0.04
N LYS A 71 14.04 -10.73 0.88
CA LYS A 71 12.62 -11.06 0.97
C LYS A 71 11.89 -10.59 -0.28
N SER A 72 10.83 -11.32 -0.66
CA SER A 72 9.81 -10.82 -1.57
C SER A 72 8.99 -9.72 -0.91
N ILE A 73 8.15 -9.02 -1.70
CA ILE A 73 7.19 -8.07 -1.16
C ILE A 73 6.25 -8.78 -0.18
N ALA A 74 5.68 -9.94 -0.55
CA ALA A 74 4.77 -10.69 0.32
C ALA A 74 5.42 -11.09 1.66
N GLY A 75 6.70 -11.49 1.63
CA GLY A 75 7.46 -11.86 2.83
C GLY A 75 7.96 -10.67 3.66
N TYR A 76 8.10 -9.49 3.06
CA TYR A 76 8.45 -8.26 3.78
C TYR A 76 7.23 -7.66 4.50
N ILE A 77 6.08 -7.60 3.80
CA ILE A 77 4.85 -7.01 4.35
C ILE A 77 4.19 -7.90 5.41
N SER A 78 4.42 -9.22 5.42
CA SER A 78 3.93 -10.10 6.49
C SER A 78 4.44 -9.72 7.90
N GLY A 79 5.50 -8.91 7.98
CA GLY A 79 5.99 -8.33 9.23
C GLY A 79 5.24 -7.09 9.73
N TYR A 80 4.29 -6.51 8.99
CA TYR A 80 3.59 -5.28 9.41
C TYR A 80 2.76 -5.48 10.68
N ALA A 81 2.00 -6.57 10.76
CA ALA A 81 1.13 -6.84 11.91
C ALA A 81 1.91 -6.87 13.23
N GLN A 82 3.11 -7.46 13.22
CA GLN A 82 4.00 -7.50 14.38
C GLN A 82 4.59 -6.13 14.73
N ALA A 83 4.73 -5.25 13.73
CA ALA A 83 5.29 -3.91 13.89
C ALA A 83 4.24 -2.81 14.14
N ALA A 84 2.94 -3.14 14.15
CA ALA A 84 1.85 -2.16 14.17
C ALA A 84 1.91 -1.22 15.38
N ASN A 85 2.28 -1.73 16.56
CA ASN A 85 2.41 -0.92 17.78
C ASN A 85 3.55 0.09 17.66
N THR A 86 4.75 -0.35 17.30
CA THR A 86 5.91 0.54 17.11
C THR A 86 5.69 1.58 16.02
N ILE A 87 4.97 1.21 14.95
CA ILE A 87 4.56 2.15 13.89
C ILE A 87 3.60 3.20 14.44
N SER A 88 2.63 2.78 15.25
CA SER A 88 1.64 3.67 15.87
C SER A 88 2.29 4.62 16.86
N GLU A 89 3.24 4.13 17.67
CA GLU A 89 4.03 4.95 18.60
C GLU A 89 4.82 6.02 17.84
N GLY A 90 5.64 5.63 16.85
CA GLY A 90 6.42 6.61 16.08
C GLY A 90 5.56 7.60 15.29
N THR A 91 4.36 7.20 14.86
CA THR A 91 3.40 8.11 14.22
C THR A 91 2.90 9.17 15.21
N ARG A 92 2.54 8.77 16.44
CA ARG A 92 2.06 9.68 17.48
C ARG A 92 3.17 10.60 17.99
N ASP A 93 4.40 10.10 18.09
CA ASP A 93 5.55 10.92 18.48
C ASP A 93 5.75 12.08 17.49
N ILE A 94 5.69 11.81 16.18
CA ILE A 94 5.78 12.86 15.15
C ILE A 94 4.62 13.86 15.27
N ALA A 95 3.39 13.37 15.49
CA ALA A 95 2.23 14.24 15.64
C ALA A 95 2.35 15.11 16.91
N ALA A 96 2.85 14.55 18.01
CA ALA A 96 3.06 15.25 19.28
C ALA A 96 4.18 16.30 19.18
N ASP A 97 5.30 15.97 18.53
CA ASP A 97 6.41 16.90 18.27
C ASP A 97 5.96 18.10 17.43
N ALA A 98 5.05 17.87 16.47
CA ALA A 98 4.40 18.92 15.68
C ALA A 98 3.30 19.68 16.44
N GLY A 99 3.07 19.37 17.72
CA GLY A 99 1.98 19.93 18.53
C GLY A 99 0.59 19.68 17.93
N GLN A 100 0.47 18.63 17.10
CA GLN A 100 -0.69 18.29 16.28
C GLN A 100 -1.20 19.44 15.40
N LYS A 101 -0.34 20.41 15.07
CA LYS A 101 -0.70 21.57 14.25
C LYS A 101 -0.60 21.22 12.77
N PRO A 102 -1.60 21.57 11.95
CA PRO A 102 -1.61 21.27 10.51
C PRO A 102 -0.30 21.67 9.82
N GLN A 103 0.11 22.93 9.97
CA GLN A 103 1.30 23.46 9.30
C GLN A 103 2.60 22.78 9.72
N GLU A 104 2.74 22.43 11.00
CA GLU A 104 3.93 21.75 11.52
C GLU A 104 4.00 20.29 11.03
N ILE A 105 2.86 19.60 10.95
CA ILE A 105 2.81 18.24 10.39
C ILE A 105 3.14 18.26 8.90
N LEU A 106 2.58 19.22 8.16
CA LEU A 106 2.87 19.39 6.74
C LEU A 106 4.36 19.68 6.49
N ALA A 107 4.98 20.54 7.32
CA ALA A 107 6.42 20.78 7.29
C ALA A 107 7.23 19.50 7.58
N ALA A 108 6.79 18.71 8.57
CA ALA A 108 7.42 17.42 8.89
C ALA A 108 7.33 16.40 7.73
N VAL A 109 6.23 16.41 6.98
CA VAL A 109 6.06 15.58 5.76
C VAL A 109 7.04 16.02 4.68
N ASP A 110 7.14 17.33 4.42
CA ASP A 110 8.02 17.90 3.39
C ASP A 110 9.50 17.62 3.71
N GLU A 111 9.94 17.91 4.94
CA GLU A 111 11.32 17.68 5.40
C GLU A 111 11.75 16.22 5.24
N ARG A 112 10.91 15.27 5.67
CA ARG A 112 11.22 13.83 5.61
C ARG A 112 11.20 13.30 4.19
N PHE A 113 10.38 13.87 3.30
CA PHE A 113 10.42 13.53 1.88
C PHE A 113 11.70 14.01 1.21
N GLU A 114 12.13 15.25 1.49
CA GLU A 114 13.40 15.78 0.97
C GLU A 114 14.59 14.93 1.41
N ARG A 115 14.66 14.60 2.71
CA ARG A 115 15.69 13.72 3.27
C ARG A 115 15.68 12.32 2.65
N ALA A 116 14.50 11.76 2.40
CA ALA A 116 14.37 10.49 1.68
C ALA A 116 14.92 10.59 0.25
N GLY A 117 14.64 11.68 -0.46
CA GLY A 117 15.17 11.92 -1.81
C GLY A 117 16.69 12.08 -1.84
N GLU A 118 17.27 12.79 -0.87
CA GLU A 118 18.73 12.87 -0.70
C GLU A 118 19.36 11.50 -0.43
N HIS A 119 18.72 10.72 0.44
CA HIS A 119 19.20 9.40 0.80
C HIS A 119 19.19 8.45 -0.39
N VAL A 120 18.10 8.44 -1.16
CA VAL A 120 18.00 7.63 -2.39
C VAL A 120 19.03 8.05 -3.43
N ARG A 121 19.29 9.35 -3.60
CA ARG A 121 20.36 9.84 -4.48
C ARG A 121 21.75 9.34 -4.05
N ARG A 122 22.00 9.29 -2.74
CA ARG A 122 23.28 8.79 -2.18
C ARG A 122 23.41 7.27 -2.33
N LEU A 123 22.32 6.55 -2.06
CA LEU A 123 22.27 5.09 -2.14
C LEU A 123 22.33 4.58 -3.59
N GLY A 124 21.84 5.38 -4.54
CA GLY A 124 21.70 5.01 -5.94
C GLY A 124 20.46 4.14 -6.20
N LEU A 125 19.91 4.22 -7.41
CA LEU A 125 18.68 3.52 -7.82
C LEU A 125 19.00 2.24 -8.61
N GLY A 126 19.94 1.43 -8.11
CA GLY A 126 20.28 0.12 -8.66
C GLY A 126 19.45 -1.03 -8.08
N ASP A 127 19.49 -2.21 -8.72
CA ASP A 127 18.80 -3.44 -8.28
C ASP A 127 19.48 -4.11 -7.06
N GLN A 128 20.02 -3.30 -6.14
CA GLN A 128 20.66 -3.78 -4.92
C GLN A 128 19.65 -4.27 -3.89
N VAL A 129 20.15 -5.08 -2.97
CA VAL A 129 19.44 -5.46 -1.74
C VAL A 129 19.80 -4.44 -0.66
N VAL A 130 18.79 -3.99 0.08
CA VAL A 130 18.92 -3.06 1.20
C VAL A 130 18.43 -3.73 2.47
N GLU A 131 19.08 -3.43 3.60
CA GLU A 131 18.51 -3.76 4.91
C GLU A 131 17.47 -2.70 5.26
N ALA A 132 16.22 -3.14 5.38
CA ALA A 132 15.13 -2.32 5.85
C ALA A 132 14.67 -2.80 7.24
N ARG A 133 13.75 -2.07 7.88
CA ARG A 133 13.33 -2.35 9.28
C ARG A 133 12.80 -3.78 9.50
N ARG A 134 12.22 -4.42 8.48
CA ARG A 134 11.75 -5.82 8.55
C ARG A 134 12.66 -6.81 7.83
N GLY A 135 13.94 -6.46 7.68
CA GLY A 135 14.97 -7.31 7.07
C GLY A 135 15.25 -6.97 5.60
N PRO A 136 16.08 -7.80 4.94
CA PRO A 136 16.63 -7.51 3.63
C PRO A 136 15.56 -7.60 2.55
N ILE A 137 15.53 -6.63 1.64
CA ILE A 137 14.59 -6.56 0.52
C ILE A 137 15.27 -5.83 -0.65
N ARG A 138 14.87 -6.11 -1.91
CA ARG A 138 15.36 -5.33 -3.05
C ARG A 138 14.87 -3.89 -2.97
N LEU A 139 15.71 -2.93 -3.33
CA LEU A 139 15.34 -1.51 -3.24
C LEU A 139 14.05 -1.19 -4.00
N GLY A 140 13.91 -1.66 -5.24
CA GLY A 140 12.69 -1.46 -6.03
C GLY A 140 11.45 -2.04 -5.36
N ASP A 141 11.56 -3.24 -4.79
CA ASP A 141 10.45 -3.90 -4.09
C ASP A 141 10.07 -3.17 -2.80
N PHE A 142 11.06 -2.66 -2.05
CA PHE A 142 10.80 -1.82 -0.87
C PHE A 142 10.04 -0.55 -1.26
N LEU A 143 10.47 0.15 -2.32
CA LEU A 143 9.83 1.37 -2.78
C LEU A 143 8.38 1.11 -3.24
N LEU A 144 8.09 -0.04 -3.86
CA LEU A 144 6.72 -0.44 -4.16
C LEU A 144 5.86 -0.62 -2.89
N THR A 145 6.43 -1.03 -1.76
CA THR A 145 5.66 -1.05 -0.49
C THR A 145 5.26 0.35 -0.03
N ARG A 146 6.07 1.37 -0.33
CA ARG A 146 5.75 2.77 -0.03
C ARG A 146 4.64 3.30 -0.94
N VAL A 147 4.65 2.90 -2.21
CA VAL A 147 3.56 3.19 -3.16
C VAL A 147 2.24 2.58 -2.68
N ILE A 148 2.26 1.35 -2.17
CA ILE A 148 1.07 0.71 -1.55
C ILE A 148 0.58 1.52 -0.36
N GLU A 149 1.47 1.86 0.59
CA GLU A 149 1.11 2.65 1.78
C GLU A 149 0.44 3.98 1.41
N LEU A 150 0.96 4.71 0.41
CA LEU A 150 0.36 5.97 -0.05
C LEU A 150 -1.07 5.78 -0.57
N VAL A 151 -1.32 4.76 -1.39
CA VAL A 151 -2.65 4.52 -1.97
C VAL A 151 -3.63 4.05 -0.90
N VAL A 152 -3.21 3.20 0.04
CA VAL A 152 -4.03 2.76 1.16
C VAL A 152 -4.40 3.94 2.06
N HIS A 153 -3.43 4.78 2.44
CA HIS A 153 -3.72 5.91 3.31
C HIS A 153 -4.46 7.06 2.61
N ALA A 154 -4.35 7.20 1.29
CA ALA A 154 -5.24 8.07 0.53
C ALA A 154 -6.71 7.62 0.65
N ASP A 155 -7.00 6.31 0.56
CA ASP A 155 -8.35 5.80 0.84
C ASP A 155 -8.78 6.02 2.30
N ASP A 156 -7.85 5.92 3.25
CA ASP A 156 -8.14 6.18 4.66
C ASP A 156 -8.58 7.61 4.91
N PHE A 157 -7.87 8.56 4.31
CA PHE A 157 -8.27 9.96 4.33
C PHE A 157 -9.64 10.16 3.68
N ALA A 158 -9.88 9.56 2.50
CA ALA A 158 -11.17 9.65 1.82
C ALA A 158 -12.32 9.14 2.69
N ARG A 159 -12.14 8.01 3.37
CA ARG A 159 -13.15 7.44 4.26
C ARG A 159 -13.30 8.22 5.58
N SER A 160 -12.25 8.89 6.04
CA SER A 160 -12.30 9.69 7.27
C SER A 160 -12.96 11.04 7.08
N LEU A 161 -12.85 11.62 5.87
CA LEU A 161 -13.35 12.95 5.52
C LEU A 161 -14.31 12.85 4.34
N ALA A 162 -15.40 12.07 4.52
CA ALA A 162 -16.36 11.77 3.46
C ALA A 162 -17.08 13.02 2.90
N ASP A 163 -17.09 14.12 3.65
CA ASP A 163 -17.69 15.40 3.24
C ASP A 163 -16.75 16.25 2.35
N LEU A 164 -15.49 15.83 2.17
CA LEU A 164 -14.51 16.51 1.34
C LEU A 164 -14.26 15.74 0.03
N ASP A 165 -13.75 16.43 -0.99
CA ASP A 165 -13.24 15.77 -2.19
C ASP A 165 -12.12 14.78 -1.82
N ALA A 166 -12.24 13.53 -2.24
CA ALA A 166 -11.25 12.50 -1.96
C ALA A 166 -9.87 12.82 -2.58
N PRO A 167 -8.75 12.38 -1.95
CA PRO A 167 -7.44 12.44 -2.59
C PRO A 167 -7.42 11.59 -3.86
N VAL A 168 -7.06 12.21 -4.99
CA VAL A 168 -6.93 11.53 -6.27
C VAL A 168 -5.47 11.15 -6.49
N MET A 169 -5.20 9.84 -6.44
CA MET A 169 -3.88 9.31 -6.77
C MET A 169 -3.67 9.26 -8.28
N PRO A 170 -2.45 9.55 -8.78
CA PRO A 170 -2.17 9.43 -10.21
C PRO A 170 -2.41 8.01 -10.72
N GLN A 171 -2.88 7.88 -11.97
CA GLN A 171 -3.30 6.59 -12.54
C GLN A 171 -2.16 5.56 -12.52
N GLY A 172 -0.92 5.98 -12.78
CA GLY A 172 0.26 5.13 -12.72
C GLY A 172 0.53 4.58 -11.31
N VAL A 173 0.36 5.42 -10.29
CA VAL A 173 0.54 5.07 -8.88
C VAL A 173 -0.52 4.08 -8.43
N GLN A 174 -1.80 4.34 -8.72
CA GLN A 174 -2.90 3.43 -8.40
C GLN A 174 -2.74 2.08 -9.10
N ARG A 175 -2.43 2.08 -10.41
CA ARG A 175 -2.15 0.86 -11.17
C ARG A 175 -1.01 0.05 -10.54
N THR A 176 0.04 0.73 -10.09
CA THR A 176 1.21 0.10 -9.47
C THR A 176 0.86 -0.55 -8.14
N ALA A 177 0.09 0.11 -7.27
CA ALA A 177 -0.37 -0.47 -6.02
C ALA A 177 -1.28 -1.69 -6.24
N VAL A 178 -2.26 -1.58 -7.13
CA VAL A 178 -3.18 -2.68 -7.49
C VAL A 178 -2.40 -3.90 -7.98
N ARG A 179 -1.49 -3.72 -8.94
CA ARG A 179 -0.69 -4.81 -9.51
C ARG A 179 0.20 -5.46 -8.47
N THR A 180 0.89 -4.67 -7.66
CA THR A 180 1.78 -5.20 -6.63
C THR A 180 1.01 -6.03 -5.61
N LEU A 181 -0.17 -5.59 -5.16
CA LEU A 181 -1.00 -6.37 -4.24
C LEU A 181 -1.57 -7.64 -4.88
N LEU A 182 -1.93 -7.61 -6.18
CA LEU A 182 -2.33 -8.82 -6.92
C LEU A 182 -1.16 -9.80 -7.05
N ASP A 183 0.06 -9.32 -7.27
CA ASP A 183 1.26 -10.17 -7.30
C ASP A 183 1.53 -10.81 -5.93
N VAL A 184 1.27 -10.10 -4.83
CA VAL A 184 1.30 -10.66 -3.47
C VAL A 184 0.26 -11.77 -3.30
N LEU A 185 -0.98 -11.56 -3.79
CA LEU A 185 -2.01 -12.61 -3.77
C LEU A 185 -1.54 -13.86 -4.53
N VAL A 186 -0.97 -13.69 -5.72
CA VAL A 186 -0.43 -14.80 -6.53
C VAL A 186 0.70 -15.52 -5.81
N GLU A 187 1.59 -14.79 -5.14
CA GLU A 187 2.69 -15.39 -4.37
C GLU A 187 2.17 -16.21 -3.18
N ARG A 188 1.18 -15.69 -2.44
CA ARG A 188 0.58 -16.38 -1.28
C ARG A 188 -0.33 -17.55 -1.67
N ALA A 189 -1.00 -17.45 -2.82
CA ALA A 189 -1.94 -18.45 -3.32
C ALA A 189 -1.66 -18.77 -4.80
N PRO A 190 -0.56 -19.47 -5.13
CA PRO A 190 -0.20 -19.74 -6.51
C PRO A 190 -1.19 -20.69 -7.18
N GLY A 191 -1.46 -20.47 -8.45
CA GLY A 191 -2.31 -21.36 -9.25
C GLY A 191 -2.93 -20.67 -10.45
N ARG A 192 -3.87 -21.37 -11.09
CA ARG A 192 -4.51 -20.91 -12.33
C ARG A 192 -6.02 -21.16 -12.35
N THR A 193 -6.60 -21.38 -11.18
CA THR A 193 -7.99 -21.83 -11.05
C THR A 193 -8.95 -20.67 -11.06
N VAL A 194 -8.54 -19.56 -10.41
CA VAL A 194 -9.33 -18.35 -10.24
C VAL A 194 -8.65 -17.22 -10.97
N GLU A 195 -9.40 -16.49 -11.79
CA GLU A 195 -8.96 -15.25 -12.43
C GLU A 195 -9.51 -14.06 -11.65
N VAL A 196 -8.61 -13.23 -11.13
CA VAL A 196 -8.96 -11.99 -10.41
C VAL A 196 -8.72 -10.81 -11.33
N ARG A 197 -9.75 -10.00 -11.55
CA ARG A 197 -9.75 -8.85 -12.45
C ARG A 197 -10.00 -7.57 -11.69
N VAL A 198 -9.13 -6.58 -11.90
CA VAL A 198 -9.25 -5.24 -11.36
C VAL A 198 -9.13 -4.25 -12.53
N PRO A 199 -10.18 -4.09 -13.35
CA PRO A 199 -10.15 -3.19 -14.50
C PRO A 199 -10.03 -1.71 -14.07
N PRO A 200 -9.37 -0.86 -14.87
CA PRO A 200 -8.60 -1.14 -16.09
C PRO A 200 -7.13 -1.50 -15.80
N HIS A 201 -6.80 -1.89 -14.57
CA HIS A 201 -5.42 -1.92 -14.08
C HIS A 201 -4.71 -3.23 -14.39
N ALA A 202 -5.31 -4.37 -14.05
CA ALA A 202 -4.69 -5.69 -14.21
C ALA A 202 -5.68 -6.86 -14.04
N ALA A 203 -5.22 -8.04 -14.46
CA ALA A 203 -5.82 -9.32 -14.11
C ALA A 203 -4.70 -10.33 -13.81
N VAL A 204 -4.93 -11.23 -12.85
CA VAL A 204 -4.00 -12.30 -12.49
C VAL A 204 -4.75 -13.63 -12.37
N GLN A 205 -4.01 -14.73 -12.42
CA GLN A 205 -4.54 -16.05 -12.08
C GLN A 205 -3.88 -16.55 -10.80
N CYS A 206 -4.68 -17.06 -9.89
CA CYS A 206 -4.24 -17.58 -8.59
C CYS A 206 -5.04 -18.83 -8.20
N ILE A 207 -4.73 -19.35 -7.01
CA ILE A 207 -5.39 -20.49 -6.36
C ILE A 207 -5.19 -21.82 -7.10
N ALA A 208 -4.64 -22.81 -6.40
CA ALA A 208 -4.44 -24.14 -6.93
C ALA A 208 -5.78 -24.89 -7.08
N GLY A 209 -5.87 -25.76 -8.07
CA GLY A 209 -7.10 -26.49 -8.35
C GLY A 209 -7.22 -26.95 -9.80
N PRO A 210 -8.26 -27.75 -10.10
CA PRO A 210 -8.56 -28.18 -11.46
C PRO A 210 -9.00 -26.97 -12.29
N ARG A 211 -8.67 -27.00 -13.59
CA ARG A 211 -9.26 -26.05 -14.53
C ARG A 211 -10.75 -26.34 -14.68
N HIS A 212 -11.54 -25.30 -14.94
CA HIS A 212 -12.94 -25.45 -15.30
C HIS A 212 -13.07 -26.42 -16.48
N THR A 213 -14.07 -27.28 -16.44
CA THR A 213 -14.38 -28.20 -17.54
C THR A 213 -15.44 -27.60 -18.46
N ARG A 214 -15.67 -28.20 -19.62
CA ARG A 214 -16.77 -27.78 -20.51
C ARG A 214 -18.10 -27.91 -19.74
N GLY A 215 -18.85 -26.81 -19.61
CA GLY A 215 -20.15 -26.77 -18.93
C GLY A 215 -20.15 -26.15 -17.53
N THR A 216 -19.00 -25.95 -16.89
CA THR A 216 -18.89 -25.19 -15.62
C THR A 216 -18.43 -23.76 -15.91
N PRO A 217 -19.06 -22.72 -15.32
CA PRO A 217 -18.61 -21.34 -15.49
C PRO A 217 -17.15 -21.18 -15.00
N PRO A 218 -16.33 -20.34 -15.65
CA PRO A 218 -14.97 -20.09 -15.21
C PRO A 218 -14.96 -19.41 -13.84
N ASN A 219 -14.00 -19.75 -12.98
CA ASN A 219 -13.87 -19.04 -11.69
C ASN A 219 -13.28 -17.65 -11.92
N VAL A 220 -14.14 -16.64 -11.89
CA VAL A 220 -13.76 -15.25 -12.13
C VAL A 220 -14.23 -14.41 -10.96
N VAL A 221 -13.32 -13.58 -10.44
CA VAL A 221 -13.59 -12.53 -9.47
C VAL A 221 -13.27 -11.20 -10.15
N GLU A 222 -14.22 -10.28 -10.15
CA GLU A 222 -14.06 -8.94 -10.73
C GLU A 222 -14.52 -7.87 -9.74
N MET A 223 -13.72 -6.82 -9.56
CA MET A 223 -14.01 -5.69 -8.68
C MET A 223 -13.23 -4.44 -9.13
N ASP A 224 -13.62 -3.26 -8.68
CA ASP A 224 -12.86 -2.03 -8.95
C ASP A 224 -11.57 -1.92 -8.10
N ALA A 225 -10.73 -0.94 -8.42
CA ALA A 225 -9.45 -0.72 -7.75
C ALA A 225 -9.60 -0.39 -6.26
N THR A 226 -10.57 0.44 -5.88
CA THR A 226 -10.80 0.84 -4.49
C THR A 226 -11.24 -0.35 -3.65
N THR A 227 -12.18 -1.14 -4.16
CA THR A 227 -12.65 -2.39 -3.55
C THR A 227 -11.49 -3.37 -3.35
N TRP A 228 -10.64 -3.55 -4.37
CA TRP A 228 -9.44 -4.38 -4.25
C TRP A 228 -8.46 -3.87 -3.18
N ILE A 229 -8.13 -2.57 -3.17
CA ILE A 229 -7.22 -1.97 -2.18
C ILE A 229 -7.76 -2.18 -0.76
N ARG A 230 -9.06 -1.97 -0.53
CA ARG A 230 -9.69 -2.14 0.79
C ARG A 230 -9.66 -3.60 1.24
N LEU A 231 -10.01 -4.54 0.38
CA LEU A 231 -9.94 -5.98 0.68
C LEU A 231 -8.50 -6.42 0.96
N ALA A 232 -7.57 -6.01 0.10
CA ALA A 232 -6.15 -6.33 0.23
C ALA A 232 -5.55 -5.79 1.53
N ALA A 233 -5.96 -4.60 1.97
CA ALA A 233 -5.52 -3.95 3.20
C ALA A 233 -6.36 -4.26 4.45
N GLY A 234 -7.36 -5.16 4.35
CA GLY A 234 -8.20 -5.55 5.48
C GLY A 234 -9.11 -4.44 6.01
N ARG A 235 -9.46 -3.46 5.17
CA ARG A 235 -10.33 -2.33 5.53
C ARG A 235 -11.82 -2.62 5.36
N THR A 236 -12.11 -3.72 4.68
CA THR A 236 -13.45 -4.26 4.49
C THR A 236 -13.35 -5.79 4.48
N THR A 237 -14.49 -6.47 4.39
CA THR A 237 -14.55 -7.93 4.38
C THR A 237 -15.04 -8.42 3.03
N TRP A 238 -14.55 -9.60 2.62
CA TRP A 238 -15.00 -10.26 1.40
C TRP A 238 -16.53 -10.43 1.35
N ALA A 239 -17.12 -10.94 2.44
CA ALA A 239 -18.56 -11.16 2.52
C ALA A 239 -19.37 -9.86 2.38
N GLY A 240 -18.88 -8.75 2.97
CA GLY A 240 -19.52 -7.45 2.84
C GLY A 240 -19.52 -6.93 1.40
N GLU A 241 -18.36 -6.92 0.73
CA GLU A 241 -18.25 -6.40 -0.63
C GLU A 241 -19.00 -7.26 -1.67
N VAL A 242 -19.15 -8.57 -1.43
CA VAL A 242 -20.01 -9.45 -2.24
C VAL A 242 -21.49 -9.14 -2.00
N ALA A 243 -21.91 -8.95 -0.75
CA ALA A 243 -23.30 -8.64 -0.40
C ALA A 243 -23.76 -7.30 -1.00
N GLU A 244 -22.88 -6.30 -1.02
CA GLU A 244 -23.11 -4.98 -1.62
C GLU A 244 -22.90 -4.95 -3.15
N ALA A 245 -22.61 -6.10 -3.77
CA ALA A 245 -22.35 -6.25 -5.20
C ALA A 245 -21.18 -5.40 -5.76
N HIS A 246 -20.24 -4.99 -4.92
CA HIS A 246 -18.97 -4.39 -5.34
C HIS A 246 -17.99 -5.43 -5.89
N VAL A 247 -18.17 -6.70 -5.49
CA VAL A 247 -17.44 -7.85 -6.03
C VAL A 247 -18.38 -8.75 -6.82
N SER A 248 -18.06 -8.97 -8.09
CA SER A 248 -18.68 -10.01 -8.92
C SER A 248 -17.85 -11.29 -8.83
N ALA A 249 -18.44 -12.36 -8.29
CA ALA A 249 -17.81 -13.67 -8.16
C ALA A 249 -18.63 -14.74 -8.90
N SER A 250 -18.02 -15.43 -9.86
CA SER A 250 -18.64 -16.46 -10.68
C SER A 250 -17.81 -17.74 -10.65
N GLY A 251 -18.45 -18.89 -10.46
CA GLY A 251 -17.80 -20.21 -10.35
C GLY A 251 -17.55 -20.67 -8.92
N ASP A 252 -17.59 -21.98 -8.69
CA ASP A 252 -17.60 -22.60 -7.35
C ASP A 252 -16.36 -22.31 -6.48
N ARG A 253 -15.27 -21.83 -7.09
CA ARG A 253 -14.02 -21.48 -6.39
C ARG A 253 -13.71 -19.99 -6.41
N ALA A 254 -14.61 -19.14 -6.89
CA ALA A 254 -14.44 -17.69 -6.90
C ALA A 254 -14.67 -17.08 -5.51
N ASP A 255 -13.92 -17.55 -4.52
CA ASP A 255 -13.95 -17.04 -3.15
C ASP A 255 -12.51 -16.73 -2.71
N LEU A 256 -12.25 -15.46 -2.40
CA LEU A 256 -10.94 -15.00 -1.92
C LEU A 256 -10.89 -14.81 -0.40
N SER A 257 -11.96 -15.10 0.36
CA SER A 257 -12.04 -14.86 1.81
C SER A 257 -10.87 -15.45 2.58
N ALA A 258 -10.47 -16.69 2.28
CA ALA A 258 -9.35 -17.38 2.94
C ALA A 258 -7.96 -16.85 2.52
N HIS A 259 -7.90 -15.94 1.54
CA HIS A 259 -6.68 -15.39 0.96
C HIS A 259 -6.53 -13.89 1.22
N LEU A 260 -7.47 -13.27 1.93
CA LEU A 260 -7.50 -11.86 2.27
C LEU A 260 -7.45 -11.67 3.80
N PRO A 261 -6.87 -10.57 4.31
CA PRO A 261 -6.12 -9.55 3.57
C PRO A 261 -4.74 -10.03 3.08
N VAL A 262 -4.16 -9.33 2.10
CA VAL A 262 -2.81 -9.62 1.58
C VAL A 262 -1.74 -8.64 2.08
N LEU A 263 -2.12 -7.54 2.72
CA LEU A 263 -1.22 -6.58 3.36
C LEU A 263 -1.04 -6.88 4.85
#